data_AF-A0A4U9U1D0-F1
#
_entry.id   AF-A0A4U9U1D0-F1
#
_cell.length_a   1.000
_cell.length_b   1.000
_cell.length_c   1.000
_cell.angle_alpha   90.00
_cell.angle_beta   90.00
_cell.angle_gamma   90.00
#
_symmetry.space_group_name_H-M   'P 1'
#
loop_
_entity.id
_entity.type
_entity.pdbx_description
1 polymer ?
#
loop_
_entity_poly.entity_id
_entity_poly.type
_entity_poly.pdbx_seq_one_letter_code
_entity_poly.pdbx_strand_id
1 'polypeptide(L)'
;MLNKHENILQITHLSREGMVQLAPSFNTLPHTQHADGKYRLRRYSVMRFQDGKVVETDKHEFVQSEDINRFQGNIVRQFEPLLTTTWQNEGMREMCGVFVESNALPNNQEIEIHQIRITTTYDETQVAPEGIHRDGFDHIAIVVSTGITLSGGYPAL
;
A
#
# COMPACT_ATOMS: atom_id res chain seq x y z
N MET A 1 -6.98 -6.75 -31.84
CA MET A 1 -6.66 -5.33 -31.60
C MET A 1 -6.15 -5.25 -30.16
N LEU A 2 -4.88 -4.92 -29.97
CA LEU A 2 -4.34 -4.65 -28.63
C LEU A 2 -4.89 -3.29 -28.20
N ASN A 3 -5.75 -3.26 -27.18
CA ASN A 3 -6.07 -2.01 -26.50
C ASN A 3 -4.75 -1.44 -25.96
N LYS A 4 -4.26 -0.38 -26.60
CA LYS A 4 -3.21 0.45 -26.03
C LYS A 4 -3.85 1.13 -24.82
N HIS A 5 -3.66 0.57 -23.63
CA HIS A 5 -3.90 1.31 -22.40
C HIS A 5 -2.96 2.51 -22.44
N GLU A 6 -3.52 3.71 -22.60
CA GLU A 6 -2.76 4.94 -22.42
C GLU A 6 -2.36 5.00 -20.95
N ASN A 7 -1.05 5.06 -20.68
CA ASN A 7 -0.56 5.24 -19.32
C ASN A 7 -0.81 6.69 -18.93
N ILE A 8 -1.94 6.94 -18.27
CA ILE A 8 -2.32 8.25 -17.76
C ILE A 8 -1.71 8.39 -16.36
N LEU A 9 -0.85 9.40 -16.19
CA LEU A 9 -0.38 9.82 -14.88
C LEU A 9 -1.22 11.00 -14.41
N GLN A 10 -1.87 10.85 -13.26
CA GLN A 10 -2.62 11.91 -12.59
C GLN A 10 -2.03 12.15 -11.19
N ILE A 11 -1.84 13.42 -10.85
CA ILE A 11 -1.44 13.83 -9.50
C ILE A 11 -2.69 14.36 -8.79
N THR A 12 -2.95 13.84 -7.60
CA THR A 12 -4.06 14.22 -6.73
C THR A 12 -3.51 14.43 -5.31
N HIS A 13 -4.26 15.16 -4.49
CA HIS A 13 -3.90 15.48 -3.12
C HIS A 13 -4.95 14.93 -2.16
N LEU A 14 -4.49 14.28 -1.09
CA LEU A 14 -5.30 14.03 0.09
C LEU A 14 -5.32 15.28 0.96
N SER A 15 -6.41 15.47 1.70
CA SER A 15 -6.52 16.50 2.72
C SER A 15 -5.41 16.34 3.78
N ARG A 16 -5.07 17.45 4.42
CA ARG A 16 -4.12 17.45 5.52
C ARG A 16 -4.61 16.58 6.66
N GLU A 17 -5.90 16.64 6.95
CA GLU A 17 -6.59 15.86 7.97
C GLU A 17 -6.49 14.36 7.69
N GLY A 18 -6.73 13.95 6.44
CA GLY A 18 -6.59 12.56 5.99
C GLY A 18 -5.16 12.06 6.14
N MET A 19 -4.17 12.86 5.74
CA MET A 19 -2.76 12.53 5.93
C MET A 19 -2.36 12.39 7.40
N VAL A 20 -2.85 13.28 8.27
CA VAL A 20 -2.60 13.24 9.72
C VAL A 20 -3.19 11.98 10.36
N GLN A 21 -4.31 11.48 9.86
CA GLN A 21 -4.92 10.23 10.36
C GLN A 21 -4.19 8.98 9.88
N LEU A 22 -3.67 8.99 8.65
CA LEU A 22 -2.97 7.84 8.07
C LEU A 22 -1.52 7.70 8.58
N ALA A 23 -0.79 8.80 8.68
CA ALA A 23 0.66 8.79 8.96
C ALA A 23 1.08 8.00 10.23
N PRO A 24 0.36 8.08 11.38
CA PRO A 24 0.75 7.36 12.58
C PRO A 24 0.80 5.83 12.42
N SER A 25 -0.03 5.26 11.54
CA SER A 25 -0.08 3.81 11.30
C SER A 25 1.24 3.24 10.74
N PHE A 26 2.03 4.07 10.04
CA PHE A 26 3.35 3.68 9.53
C PHE A 26 4.39 3.48 10.64
N ASN A 27 4.13 3.96 11.87
CA ASN A 27 5.01 3.75 13.03
C ASN A 27 4.81 2.40 13.70
N THR A 28 3.72 1.69 13.39
CA THR A 28 3.36 0.40 14.00
C THR A 28 3.36 -0.75 13.00
N LEU A 29 3.95 -0.53 11.82
CA LEU A 29 4.14 -1.59 10.84
C LEU A 29 5.09 -2.65 11.40
N PRO A 30 4.76 -3.95 11.29
CA PRO A 30 5.57 -5.02 11.81
C PRO A 30 6.72 -5.36 10.86
N HIS A 31 7.79 -5.92 11.42
CA HIS A 31 8.73 -6.71 10.63
C HIS A 31 8.02 -7.94 10.07
N THR A 32 8.48 -8.41 8.91
CA THR A 32 7.97 -9.66 8.32
C THR A 32 9.04 -10.74 8.32
N GLN A 33 8.64 -12.00 8.10
CA GLN A 33 9.57 -13.12 7.98
C GLN A 33 10.23 -13.22 6.58
N HIS A 34 9.91 -12.32 5.67
CA HIS A 34 10.49 -12.29 4.33
C HIS A 34 11.96 -11.84 4.37
N ALA A 35 12.73 -12.16 3.33
CA ALA A 35 14.17 -11.86 3.26
C ALA A 35 14.49 -10.36 3.49
N ASP A 36 13.60 -9.47 3.05
CA ASP A 36 13.69 -8.02 3.20
C ASP A 36 12.92 -7.49 4.42
N GLY A 37 12.34 -8.36 5.26
CA GLY A 37 11.46 -8.01 6.37
C GLY A 37 12.13 -7.25 7.52
N LYS A 38 13.47 -7.25 7.57
CA LYS A 38 14.26 -6.38 8.47
C LYS A 38 14.21 -4.91 8.05
N TYR A 39 14.11 -4.63 6.76
CA TYR A 39 14.22 -3.29 6.18
C TYR A 39 12.90 -2.76 5.62
N ARG A 40 11.99 -3.66 5.23
CA ARG A 40 10.69 -3.35 4.65
C ARG A 40 9.57 -3.90 5.53
N LEU A 41 9.06 -3.02 6.36
CA LEU A 41 7.96 -3.27 7.29
C LEU A 41 6.65 -3.07 6.53
N ARG A 42 5.69 -3.98 6.70
CA ARG A 42 4.46 -3.89 5.91
C ARG A 42 3.24 -4.54 6.52
N ARG A 43 2.09 -4.05 6.09
CA ARG A 43 0.76 -4.64 6.25
C ARG A 43 0.09 -4.70 4.89
N TYR A 44 -0.82 -5.66 4.71
CA TYR A 44 -1.60 -5.80 3.49
C TYR A 44 -3.00 -6.32 3.82
N SER A 45 -4.00 -5.71 3.18
CA SER A 45 -5.37 -6.22 3.14
C SER A 45 -5.99 -5.91 1.80
N VAL A 46 -6.87 -6.78 1.33
CA VAL A 46 -7.86 -6.42 0.30
C VAL A 46 -9.06 -5.81 1.01
N MET A 47 -9.34 -4.56 0.69
CA MET A 47 -10.48 -3.82 1.21
C MET A 47 -11.51 -3.65 0.10
N ARG A 48 -12.73 -3.29 0.48
CA ARG A 48 -13.80 -2.98 -0.45
C ARG A 48 -14.28 -1.57 -0.19
N PHE A 49 -14.38 -0.76 -1.25
CA PHE A 49 -15.01 0.54 -1.16
C PHE A 49 -16.46 0.44 -1.60
N GLN A 50 -17.37 0.55 -0.64
CA GLN A 50 -18.80 0.37 -0.85
C GLN A 50 -19.58 1.51 -0.18
N ASP A 51 -20.44 2.16 -0.95
CA ASP A 51 -21.37 3.19 -0.45
C ASP A 51 -20.66 4.29 0.37
N GLY A 52 -19.49 4.72 -0.12
CA GLY A 52 -18.66 5.72 0.53
C GLY A 52 -17.90 5.24 1.78
N LYS A 53 -17.80 3.92 2.00
CA LYS A 53 -17.14 3.33 3.18
C LYS A 53 -16.09 2.30 2.77
N VAL A 54 -15.09 2.14 3.62
CA VAL A 54 -14.07 1.09 3.51
C VAL A 54 -14.52 -0.08 4.36
N VAL A 55 -14.59 -1.27 3.76
CA VAL A 55 -15.07 -2.51 4.37
C VAL A 55 -14.01 -3.59 4.20
N GLU A 56 -13.71 -4.32 5.28
CA GLU A 56 -12.76 -5.44 5.25
C GLU A 56 -13.35 -6.66 4.51
N THR A 57 -12.52 -7.41 3.79
CA THR A 57 -12.95 -8.58 2.99
C THR A 57 -12.41 -9.91 3.51
N ASP A 58 -11.71 -9.91 4.66
CA ASP A 58 -10.96 -11.03 5.25
C ASP A 58 -9.87 -11.64 4.34
N LYS A 59 -9.60 -11.02 3.19
CA LYS A 59 -8.52 -11.40 2.28
C LYS A 59 -7.24 -10.64 2.63
N HIS A 60 -6.22 -11.38 3.06
CA HIS A 60 -4.92 -10.85 3.45
C HIS A 60 -3.75 -11.56 2.76
N GLU A 61 -4.08 -12.39 1.76
CA GLU A 61 -3.11 -13.12 0.96
C GLU A 61 -2.83 -12.35 -0.33
N PHE A 62 -1.56 -12.04 -0.56
CA PHE A 62 -1.13 -11.41 -1.80
C PHE A 62 -0.53 -12.47 -2.73
N VAL A 63 -1.10 -12.60 -3.92
CA VAL A 63 -0.62 -13.51 -4.96
C VAL A 63 -0.42 -12.72 -6.25
N GLN A 64 0.80 -12.75 -6.78
CA GLN A 64 1.06 -12.30 -8.15
C GLN A 64 1.23 -13.53 -9.03
N SER A 65 0.55 -13.55 -10.17
CA SER A 65 0.71 -14.65 -11.13
C SER A 65 2.13 -14.70 -11.68
N GLU A 66 2.56 -15.89 -12.12
CA GLU A 66 3.85 -16.08 -12.83
C GLU A 66 3.99 -15.22 -14.09
N ASP A 67 2.88 -14.89 -14.76
CA ASP A 67 2.89 -14.02 -15.92
C ASP A 67 3.30 -12.58 -15.57
N ILE A 68 3.08 -12.16 -14.32
CA ILE A 68 3.39 -10.84 -13.78
C ILE A 68 4.75 -10.85 -13.07
N ASN A 69 4.99 -11.83 -12.20
CA ASN A 69 6.25 -11.97 -11.47
C ASN A 69 6.98 -13.25 -11.90
N ARG A 70 7.85 -13.14 -12.90
CA ARG A 70 8.62 -14.29 -13.42
C ARG A 70 9.67 -14.85 -12.45
N PHE A 71 9.95 -14.15 -11.35
CA PHE A 71 10.97 -14.54 -10.38
C PHE A 71 10.36 -15.29 -9.18
N GLN A 72 9.16 -14.89 -8.74
CA GLN A 72 8.46 -15.43 -7.56
C GLN A 72 6.93 -15.46 -7.74
N GLY A 73 6.45 -15.69 -8.96
CA GLY A 73 5.01 -15.79 -9.22
C GLY A 73 4.39 -17.03 -8.59
N ASN A 74 3.07 -16.99 -8.40
CA ASN A 74 2.27 -18.03 -7.76
C ASN A 74 2.67 -18.36 -6.31
N ILE A 75 3.52 -17.54 -5.68
CA ILE A 75 3.84 -17.64 -4.25
C ILE A 75 2.83 -16.79 -3.47
N VAL A 76 2.12 -17.44 -2.54
CA VAL A 76 1.27 -16.76 -1.57
C VAL A 76 2.15 -16.03 -0.58
N ARG A 77 2.07 -14.70 -0.57
CA ARG A 77 2.71 -13.86 0.45
C ARG A 77 1.67 -13.49 1.49
N GLN A 78 1.91 -13.95 2.72
CA GLN A 78 1.09 -13.59 3.86
C GLN A 78 1.72 -12.41 4.60
N PHE A 79 0.94 -11.37 4.81
CA PHE A 79 1.32 -10.22 5.61
C PHE A 79 0.27 -9.98 6.68
N GLU A 80 0.67 -9.25 7.71
CA GLU A 80 -0.26 -8.81 8.75
C GLU A 80 -1.33 -7.87 8.15
N PRO A 81 -2.61 -8.00 8.57
CA PRO A 81 -3.69 -7.16 8.05
C PRO A 81 -3.50 -5.70 8.46
N LEU A 82 -4.14 -4.79 7.74
CA LEU A 82 -4.31 -3.40 8.19
C LEU A 82 -4.93 -3.37 9.59
N LEU A 83 -4.48 -2.44 10.44
CA LEU A 83 -5.12 -2.25 11.75
C LEU A 83 -6.54 -1.71 11.56
N THR A 84 -7.50 -2.21 12.34
CA THR A 84 -8.88 -1.69 12.36
C THR A 84 -8.94 -0.18 12.55
N THR A 85 -8.11 0.36 13.43
CA THR A 85 -8.00 1.81 13.68
C THR A 85 -7.46 2.60 12.48
N THR A 86 -6.75 1.93 11.57
CA THR A 86 -6.23 2.55 10.34
C THR A 86 -7.28 2.54 9.25
N TRP A 87 -7.96 1.41 9.02
CA TRP A 87 -8.90 1.33 7.90
C TRP A 87 -10.27 1.94 8.19
N GLN A 88 -10.65 2.10 9.47
CA GLN A 88 -11.90 2.77 9.87
C GLN A 88 -11.80 4.31 9.93
N ASN A 89 -10.62 4.89 9.76
CA ASN A 89 -10.47 6.35 9.87
C ASN A 89 -10.87 7.09 8.59
N GLU A 90 -11.07 8.39 8.72
CA GLU A 90 -11.54 9.24 7.62
C GLU A 90 -10.49 9.43 6.54
N GLY A 91 -9.20 9.38 6.90
CA GLY A 91 -8.11 9.44 5.93
C GLY A 91 -8.11 8.24 4.98
N MET A 92 -8.36 7.03 5.48
CA MET A 92 -8.46 5.84 4.64
C MET A 92 -9.68 5.92 3.72
N ARG A 93 -10.83 6.36 4.26
CA ARG A 93 -12.04 6.56 3.46
C ARG A 93 -11.81 7.57 2.34
N GLU A 94 -11.21 8.72 2.65
CA GLU A 94 -10.88 9.75 1.68
C GLU A 94 -9.95 9.21 0.59
N MET A 95 -8.87 8.53 0.98
CA MET A 95 -7.92 7.96 0.04
C MET A 95 -8.58 6.97 -0.93
N CYS A 96 -9.41 6.06 -0.42
CA CYS A 96 -10.13 5.11 -1.26
C CYS A 96 -11.17 5.80 -2.15
N GLY A 97 -11.87 6.82 -1.62
CA GLY A 97 -12.84 7.63 -2.37
C GLY A 97 -12.19 8.36 -3.54
N VAL A 98 -11.09 9.07 -3.29
CA VAL A 98 -10.31 9.77 -4.32
C VAL A 98 -9.82 8.79 -5.39
N PHE A 99 -9.35 7.61 -4.99
CA PHE A 99 -8.90 6.57 -5.93
C PHE A 99 -10.04 6.06 -6.82
N VAL A 100 -11.19 5.73 -6.23
CA VAL A 100 -12.37 5.24 -6.95
C VAL A 100 -12.93 6.31 -7.89
N GLU A 101 -13.07 7.55 -7.42
CA GLU A 101 -13.60 8.66 -8.21
C GLU A 101 -12.66 9.03 -9.38
N SER A 102 -11.36 9.14 -9.12
CA SER A 102 -10.38 9.55 -10.15
C SER A 102 -10.27 8.54 -11.29
N ASN A 103 -10.59 7.27 -11.03
CA ASN A 103 -10.49 6.19 -12.01
C ASN A 103 -11.87 5.69 -12.49
N ALA A 104 -12.96 6.37 -12.11
CA ALA A 104 -14.34 5.98 -12.42
C ALA A 104 -14.66 4.50 -12.11
N LEU A 105 -14.14 4.00 -10.99
CA LEU A 105 -14.33 2.61 -10.57
C LEU A 105 -15.75 2.38 -10.06
N PRO A 106 -16.31 1.17 -10.23
CA PRO A 106 -17.66 0.85 -9.77
C PRO A 106 -17.76 0.89 -8.24
N ASN A 107 -18.99 1.02 -7.74
CA ASN A 107 -19.26 0.74 -6.33
C ASN A 107 -18.88 -0.71 -6.00
N ASN A 108 -18.54 -0.99 -4.73
CA ASN A 108 -18.14 -2.32 -4.28
C ASN A 108 -16.80 -2.81 -4.86
N GLN A 109 -15.97 -1.88 -5.34
CA GLN A 109 -14.64 -2.17 -5.87
C GLN A 109 -13.73 -2.75 -4.78
N GLU A 110 -13.06 -3.85 -5.08
CA GLU A 110 -11.97 -4.37 -4.25
C GLU A 110 -10.68 -3.57 -4.54
N ILE A 111 -9.99 -3.17 -3.48
CA ILE A 111 -8.77 -2.36 -3.50
C ILE A 111 -7.74 -3.08 -2.65
N GLU A 112 -6.63 -3.45 -3.27
CA GLU A 112 -5.47 -4.01 -2.60
C GLU A 112 -4.65 -2.89 -1.98
N ILE A 113 -4.50 -2.88 -0.65
CA ILE A 113 -3.82 -1.81 0.08
C ILE A 113 -2.54 -2.36 0.69
N HIS A 114 -1.41 -1.85 0.19
CA HIS A 114 -0.09 -2.12 0.74
C HIS A 114 0.39 -0.93 1.57
N GLN A 115 0.53 -1.12 2.89
CA GLN A 115 1.27 -0.18 3.73
C GLN A 115 2.72 -0.63 3.83
N ILE A 116 3.64 0.20 3.36
CA ILE A 116 5.06 -0.13 3.33
C ILE A 116 5.85 1.00 3.99
N ARG A 117 6.76 0.63 4.89
CA ARG A 117 7.79 1.52 5.42
C ARG A 117 9.16 0.90 5.20
N ILE A 118 10.04 1.68 4.62
CA ILE A 118 11.44 1.32 4.43
C ILE A 118 12.25 1.97 5.56
N THR A 119 12.97 1.16 6.32
CA THR A 119 13.89 1.62 7.37
C THR A 119 15.32 1.44 6.92
N THR A 120 16.11 2.52 6.98
CA THR A 120 17.54 2.50 6.75
C THR A 120 18.27 2.29 8.08
N THR A 121 18.72 1.07 8.35
CA THR A 121 19.91 0.85 9.20
C THR A 121 21.13 1.04 8.31
N TYR A 122 22.26 1.54 8.83
CA TYR A 122 23.49 1.99 8.13
C TYR A 122 24.07 1.16 6.95
N ASP A 123 23.48 0.02 6.57
CA ASP A 123 23.83 -0.80 5.41
C ASP A 123 22.87 -0.58 4.23
N GLU A 124 23.39 -0.79 3.02
CA GLU A 124 22.66 -0.68 1.75
C GLU A 124 21.37 -1.51 1.75
N THR A 125 20.27 -0.89 1.28
CA THR A 125 19.04 -1.64 1.02
C THR A 125 19.16 -2.32 -0.34
N GLN A 126 19.04 -3.65 -0.38
CA GLN A 126 19.03 -4.36 -1.66
C GLN A 126 17.79 -3.97 -2.48
N VAL A 127 18.03 -3.66 -3.75
CA VAL A 127 16.97 -3.52 -4.75
C VAL A 127 16.23 -4.85 -4.84
N ALA A 128 14.92 -4.78 -5.07
CA ALA A 128 14.12 -5.98 -5.16
C ALA A 128 14.67 -6.88 -6.30
N PRO A 129 14.85 -8.20 -6.04
CA PRO A 129 15.62 -9.09 -6.91
C PRO A 129 15.00 -9.26 -8.31
N GLU A 130 13.72 -8.92 -8.48
CA GLU A 130 12.99 -9.00 -9.73
C GLU A 130 13.34 -7.91 -10.76
N GLY A 131 13.98 -6.80 -10.35
CA GLY A 131 14.25 -5.67 -11.23
C GLY A 131 12.98 -4.88 -11.63
N ILE A 132 12.98 -4.27 -12.82
CA ILE A 132 11.82 -3.51 -13.34
C ILE A 132 10.66 -4.48 -13.58
N HIS A 133 9.53 -4.24 -12.89
CA HIS A 133 8.32 -5.05 -13.01
C HIS A 133 7.08 -4.21 -13.30
N ARG A 134 5.99 -4.88 -13.68
CA ARG A 134 4.63 -4.34 -13.69
C ARG A 134 3.87 -5.00 -12.54
N ASP A 135 3.04 -4.25 -11.84
CA ASP A 135 2.31 -4.80 -10.68
C ASP A 135 1.09 -5.65 -11.07
N GLY A 136 0.62 -5.53 -12.33
CA GLY A 136 -0.50 -6.32 -12.85
C GLY A 136 -1.89 -5.73 -12.59
N PHE A 137 -1.97 -4.48 -12.13
CA PHE A 137 -3.22 -3.76 -11.89
C PHE A 137 -3.54 -2.79 -13.02
N ASP A 138 -4.84 -2.59 -13.30
CA ASP A 138 -5.32 -1.59 -14.26
C ASP A 138 -5.09 -0.16 -13.75
N HIS A 139 -5.19 0.05 -12.43
CA HIS A 139 -5.03 1.35 -11.76
C HIS A 139 -4.18 1.19 -10.51
N ILE A 140 -3.22 2.10 -10.31
CA ILE A 140 -2.32 2.12 -9.16
C ILE A 140 -2.25 3.54 -8.62
N ALA A 141 -2.34 3.68 -7.30
CA ALA A 141 -2.08 4.93 -6.60
C ALA A 141 -0.92 4.75 -5.61
N ILE A 142 0.02 5.70 -5.63
CA ILE A 142 1.13 5.75 -4.67
C ILE A 142 0.93 6.99 -3.80
N VAL A 143 0.67 6.76 -2.53
CA VAL A 143 0.56 7.83 -1.52
C VAL A 143 1.83 7.83 -0.69
N VAL A 144 2.58 8.93 -0.78
CA VAL A 144 3.87 9.07 -0.07
C VAL A 144 3.67 9.95 1.16
N SER A 145 4.03 9.41 2.33
CA SER A 145 4.18 10.16 3.56
C SER A 145 5.64 10.12 3.99
N THR A 146 6.24 11.28 4.23
CA THR A 146 7.63 11.39 4.69
C THR A 146 7.66 11.69 6.18
N GLY A 147 8.39 10.88 6.94
CA GLY A 147 8.69 11.13 8.34
C GLY A 147 10.05 10.54 8.71
N ILE A 148 10.85 11.30 9.46
CA ILE A 148 12.12 10.81 10.01
C ILE A 148 11.82 10.32 11.43
N THR A 149 11.98 9.02 11.67
CA THR A 149 12.08 8.51 13.05
C THR A 149 13.55 8.40 13.38
N LEU A 150 14.05 9.33 14.20
CA LEU A 150 15.37 9.21 14.79
C LEU A 150 15.32 8.04 15.80
N SER A 151 15.99 6.94 15.49
CA SER A 151 16.20 5.85 16.43
C SER A 151 17.16 6.34 17.52
N GLY A 152 16.57 6.84 18.61
CA GLY A 152 17.25 7.47 19.75
C GLY A 152 16.31 8.52 20.32
N GLY A 153 15.55 8.15 21.36
CA GLY A 153 14.42 8.92 21.87
C GLY A 153 14.73 10.40 22.05
N TYR A 154 13.98 11.24 21.32
CA TYR A 154 13.21 12.41 21.76
C TYR A 154 12.74 13.12 20.47
N PRO A 155 11.45 13.47 20.33
CA PRO A 155 11.01 14.30 19.21
C PRO A 155 11.59 15.71 19.40
N ALA A 156 12.44 16.14 18.46
CA ALA A 156 12.77 17.55 18.31
C ALA A 156 11.56 18.27 17.69
N LEU A 157 11.20 19.40 18.32
CA LEU A 157 10.10 20.30 17.95
C LEU A 157 10.27 20.89 16.54
#